data_AF-A0A9D9HJU0-F1
#
_entry.id   AF-A0A9D9HJU0-F1
#
_cell.length_a   1.000
_cell.length_b   1.000
_cell.length_c   1.000
_cell.angle_alpha   90.00
_cell.angle_beta   90.00
_cell.angle_gamma   90.00
#
_symmetry.space_group_name_H-M   'P 1'
#
loop_
_entity.id
_entity.type
_entity.pdbx_description
1 polymer ?
#
loop_
_entity_poly.entity_id
_entity_poly.type
_entity_poly.pdbx_seq_one_letter_code
_entity_poly.pdbx_strand_id
1 'polypeptide(L)'
;MKLTGIIEDVFNGVTIFRGYASLKNLAMLSIKGNYQREYNEHRLEDIKIYMSSSPFVFFPELIFGWQLDDDQIIKQIKEDENANNIITSNDIKFKKNKFKFKPIIEIEGPKTKVLSIDIPDKINEPIFSRIDGNHRLSVIDLLIENDDQNSLLHTIVPYSIIIQNKNNESDKYEAAYFYLINSKAKPLTINENLRAIIETGTFTNSEKEGLLSIDRSQIDLLEGIIKQLKEQRFDFIKDQFKNEIYSFALTLTTNLFTHHNSSIEQILSKITDAIKYVNCIYIKNEIQLPNQDIILAMVIHKYNGTTPFTNFLEWVNRNEMGNIDSLTFDNILNVYNNLHKQRSYKVFVAMPYISFKRVNEYNKLFSEILFEVSKKIGFNLELIPIMRFRGASQRIDKRLIEKIKECDIFIGDLTTCNNNVIFEVGLAEGNDKEILLIKAEEDTSKLPFDEATKLDKGKIIPFDMDKLQYIPYSNSGYYNDIKSIMRINIPEIVKKISHKKA
;
A
#
# COMPACT_ATOMS: atom_id res chain seq x y z
N MET A 1 -8.21 -45.08 14.66
CA MET A 1 -8.36 -44.49 13.30
C MET A 1 -7.84 -45.45 12.22
N LYS A 2 -8.37 -45.41 10.99
CA LYS A 2 -7.92 -46.27 9.88
C LYS A 2 -7.67 -45.48 8.60
N LEU A 3 -6.48 -45.62 8.04
CA LEU A 3 -6.10 -45.07 6.73
C LEU A 3 -6.03 -46.22 5.72
N THR A 4 -6.64 -46.07 4.54
CA THR A 4 -6.55 -47.08 3.48
C THR A 4 -6.14 -46.42 2.18
N GLY A 5 -5.22 -47.07 1.48
CA GLY A 5 -4.59 -46.47 0.32
C GLY A 5 -3.73 -47.46 -0.43
N ILE A 6 -2.92 -46.89 -1.29
CA ILE A 6 -2.00 -47.57 -2.19
C ILE A 6 -0.59 -47.30 -1.70
N ILE A 7 0.25 -48.33 -1.63
CA ILE A 7 1.68 -48.18 -1.37
C ILE A 7 2.49 -48.64 -2.58
N GLU A 8 3.52 -47.87 -2.93
CA GLU A 8 4.45 -48.17 -4.00
C GLU A 8 5.83 -47.53 -3.76
N ASP A 9 6.87 -48.14 -4.33
CA ASP A 9 8.18 -47.50 -4.46
C ASP A 9 8.26 -46.69 -5.76
N VAL A 10 8.49 -45.39 -5.61
CA VAL A 10 8.66 -44.46 -6.72
C VAL A 10 10.08 -43.92 -6.74
N PHE A 11 10.51 -43.38 -7.89
CA PHE A 11 11.72 -42.59 -8.11
C PHE A 11 12.87 -42.83 -7.11
N ASN A 12 13.84 -43.66 -7.49
CA ASN A 12 15.02 -44.01 -6.66
C ASN A 12 14.69 -44.72 -5.33
N GLY A 13 13.56 -45.43 -5.25
CA GLY A 13 13.23 -46.33 -4.13
C GLY A 13 12.54 -45.66 -2.95
N VAL A 14 11.98 -44.47 -3.14
CA VAL A 14 11.19 -43.77 -2.13
C VAL A 14 9.82 -44.43 -1.99
N THR A 15 9.50 -44.90 -0.79
CA THR A 15 8.22 -45.55 -0.51
C THR A 15 7.14 -44.50 -0.24
N ILE A 16 6.09 -44.51 -1.05
CA ILE A 16 4.97 -43.58 -0.91
C ILE A 16 3.67 -44.36 -0.69
N PHE A 17 2.94 -43.94 0.34
CA PHE A 17 1.56 -44.36 0.57
C PHE A 17 0.60 -43.23 0.19
N ARG A 18 -0.36 -43.49 -0.70
CA ARG A 18 -1.37 -42.51 -1.15
C ARG A 18 -2.77 -42.94 -0.78
N GLY A 19 -3.59 -42.01 -0.30
CA GLY A 19 -4.97 -42.30 0.08
C GLY A 19 -5.84 -41.06 0.18
N TYR A 20 -7.03 -41.26 0.76
CA TYR A 20 -8.00 -40.19 1.03
C TYR A 20 -8.41 -40.26 2.50
N ALA A 21 -8.47 -39.10 3.17
CA ALA A 21 -8.86 -38.99 4.57
C ALA A 21 -9.49 -37.62 4.85
N SER A 22 -10.21 -37.51 5.97
CA SER A 22 -10.75 -36.23 6.39
C SER A 22 -9.65 -35.29 6.86
N LEU A 23 -9.84 -33.99 6.63
CA LEU A 23 -8.93 -32.96 7.13
C LEU A 23 -8.74 -33.05 8.65
N LYS A 24 -9.80 -33.33 9.42
CA LYS A 24 -9.71 -33.58 10.88
C LYS A 24 -8.73 -34.70 11.22
N ASN A 25 -8.84 -35.84 10.52
CA ASN A 25 -7.97 -36.99 10.78
C ASN A 25 -6.51 -36.68 10.47
N LEU A 26 -6.25 -36.00 9.34
CA LEU A 26 -4.90 -35.63 8.92
C LEU A 26 -4.28 -34.57 9.83
N ALA A 27 -5.06 -33.59 10.28
CA ALA A 27 -4.62 -32.58 11.24
C ALA A 27 -4.21 -33.22 12.58
N MET A 28 -5.06 -34.09 13.15
CA MET A 28 -4.78 -34.79 14.42
C MET A 28 -3.54 -35.69 14.37
N LEU A 29 -3.26 -36.31 13.23
CA LEU A 29 -2.12 -37.22 13.08
C LEU A 29 -0.79 -36.55 12.73
N SER A 30 -0.79 -35.23 12.47
CA SER A 30 0.37 -34.55 11.90
C SER A 30 0.75 -33.25 12.59
N ILE A 31 2.04 -32.94 12.59
CA ILE A 31 2.60 -31.70 13.14
C ILE A 31 3.54 -31.02 12.15
N LYS A 32 3.70 -29.70 12.27
CA LYS A 32 4.67 -28.94 11.45
C LYS A 32 6.10 -29.44 11.70
N GLY A 33 6.88 -29.58 10.62
CA GLY A 33 8.31 -29.82 10.72
C GLY A 33 9.09 -28.56 11.11
N ASN A 34 10.27 -28.72 11.72
CA ASN A 34 11.11 -27.63 12.24
C ASN A 34 11.65 -26.67 11.15
N TYR A 35 11.62 -27.08 9.88
CA TYR A 35 12.09 -26.31 8.73
C TYR A 35 11.04 -25.33 8.18
N GLN A 36 9.84 -25.27 8.76
CA GLN A 36 8.77 -24.38 8.33
C GLN A 36 8.73 -23.08 9.13
N ARG A 37 8.25 -21.99 8.51
CA ARG A 37 8.14 -20.67 9.15
C ARG A 37 6.94 -20.62 10.09
N GLU A 38 7.02 -19.74 11.11
CA GLU A 38 5.87 -19.39 11.95
C GLU A 38 4.77 -18.70 11.15
N TYR A 39 3.53 -18.83 11.64
CA TYR A 39 2.34 -18.35 10.94
C TYR A 39 2.24 -16.82 10.94
N ASN A 40 1.61 -16.28 9.90
CA ASN A 40 1.06 -14.92 9.91
C ASN A 40 -0.45 -15.05 10.11
N GLU A 41 -0.97 -14.51 11.21
CA GLU A 41 -2.39 -14.62 11.61
C GLU A 41 -3.35 -14.11 10.53
N HIS A 42 -3.03 -13.00 9.85
CA HIS A 42 -3.89 -12.44 8.80
C HIS A 42 -4.06 -13.41 7.61
N ARG A 43 -3.02 -14.17 7.28
CA ARG A 43 -3.04 -15.10 6.15
C ARG A 43 -3.90 -16.34 6.43
N LEU A 44 -4.11 -16.72 7.69
CA LEU A 44 -4.93 -17.88 8.03
C LEU A 44 -6.42 -17.61 7.80
N GLU A 45 -6.88 -16.40 8.11
CA GLU A 45 -8.28 -16.02 7.89
C GLU A 45 -8.62 -15.99 6.40
N ASP A 46 -7.73 -15.44 5.56
CA ASP A 46 -7.89 -15.46 4.10
C ASP A 46 -8.00 -16.90 3.56
N ILE A 47 -7.19 -17.81 4.08
CA ILE A 47 -7.22 -19.23 3.69
C ILE A 47 -8.53 -19.89 4.15
N LYS A 48 -9.01 -19.58 5.37
CA LYS A 48 -10.30 -20.08 5.87
C LYS A 48 -11.46 -19.63 5.00
N ILE A 49 -11.48 -18.34 4.60
CA ILE A 49 -12.49 -17.77 3.70
C ILE A 49 -12.41 -18.47 2.33
N TYR A 50 -11.22 -18.61 1.76
CA TYR A 50 -11.03 -19.32 0.49
C TYR A 50 -11.57 -20.76 0.56
N MET A 51 -11.21 -21.51 1.60
CA MET A 51 -11.63 -22.91 1.78
C MET A 51 -13.14 -23.05 1.99
N SER A 52 -13.79 -22.07 2.62
CA SER A 52 -15.22 -22.15 2.98
C SER A 52 -16.17 -21.56 1.94
N SER A 53 -15.71 -20.58 1.16
CA SER A 53 -16.61 -19.69 0.40
C SER A 53 -16.23 -19.51 -1.07
N SER A 54 -15.07 -19.99 -1.52
CA SER A 54 -14.71 -19.88 -2.93
C SER A 54 -15.58 -20.80 -3.82
N PRO A 55 -16.02 -20.36 -5.00
CA PRO A 55 -16.67 -21.25 -5.96
C PRO A 55 -15.70 -22.28 -6.57
N PHE A 56 -14.39 -22.04 -6.50
CA PHE A 56 -13.34 -22.89 -7.08
C PHE A 56 -12.38 -23.43 -6.02
N VAL A 57 -12.91 -24.12 -5.00
CA VAL A 57 -12.07 -24.77 -3.99
C VAL A 57 -11.42 -26.01 -4.59
N PHE A 58 -10.09 -26.00 -4.66
CA PHE A 58 -9.28 -27.17 -4.96
C PHE A 58 -8.31 -27.44 -3.80
N PHE A 59 -8.31 -28.68 -3.32
CA PHE A 59 -7.33 -29.16 -2.34
C PHE A 59 -6.27 -29.98 -3.07
N PRO A 60 -5.09 -29.39 -3.37
CA PRO A 60 -3.98 -30.20 -3.82
C PRO A 60 -3.58 -31.19 -2.74
N GLU A 61 -3.01 -32.29 -3.21
CA GLU A 61 -2.59 -33.42 -2.38
C GLU A 61 -1.68 -32.95 -1.23
N LEU A 62 -2.06 -33.32 -0.01
CA LEU A 62 -1.26 -33.02 1.18
C LEU A 62 -0.10 -34.01 1.27
N ILE A 63 1.10 -33.52 1.59
CA ILE A 63 2.31 -34.36 1.64
C ILE A 63 2.82 -34.43 3.07
N PHE A 64 2.96 -35.66 3.56
CA PHE A 64 3.44 -35.97 4.90
C PHE A 64 4.73 -36.79 4.85
N GLY A 65 5.59 -36.61 5.85
CA GLY A 65 6.70 -37.50 6.15
C GLY A 65 6.32 -38.45 7.28
N TRP A 66 6.76 -39.70 7.18
CA TRP A 66 6.68 -40.65 8.29
C TRP A 66 8.00 -41.40 8.42
N GLN A 67 8.66 -41.18 9.56
CA GLN A 67 9.90 -41.84 9.91
C GLN A 67 9.58 -43.03 10.83
N LEU A 68 9.88 -44.24 10.37
CA LEU A 68 9.71 -45.47 11.14
C LEU A 68 11.00 -45.79 11.91
N ASP A 69 10.87 -46.17 13.18
CA ASP A 69 12.02 -46.55 14.02
C ASP A 69 12.58 -47.96 13.69
N ASP A 70 11.80 -48.81 13.01
CA ASP A 70 12.20 -50.18 12.66
C ASP A 70 12.33 -50.37 11.14
N ASP A 71 13.57 -50.50 10.70
CA ASP A 71 13.97 -50.72 9.31
C ASP A 71 13.36 -51.98 8.68
N GLN A 72 13.01 -52.99 9.50
CA GLN A 72 12.42 -54.22 9.01
C GLN A 72 10.99 -54.02 8.53
N ILE A 73 10.27 -53.01 9.03
CA ILE A 73 8.85 -52.81 8.71
C ILE A 73 8.68 -52.44 7.24
N ILE A 74 9.48 -51.51 6.73
CA ILE A 74 9.44 -51.14 5.30
C ILE A 74 9.75 -52.37 4.45
N LYS A 75 10.77 -53.15 4.83
CA LYS A 75 11.15 -54.37 4.12
C LYS A 75 10.05 -55.43 4.14
N GLN A 76 9.42 -55.66 5.29
CA GLN A 76 8.29 -56.58 5.44
C GLN A 76 7.09 -56.12 4.61
N ILE A 77 6.76 -54.83 4.59
CA ILE A 77 5.69 -54.27 3.75
C ILE A 77 5.96 -54.55 2.25
N LYS A 78 7.22 -54.39 1.83
CA LYS A 78 7.67 -54.58 0.45
C LYS A 78 7.80 -56.03 0.00
N GLU A 79 8.43 -56.88 0.78
CA GLU A 79 8.94 -58.17 0.32
C GLU A 79 8.11 -59.36 0.83
N ASP A 80 7.52 -59.27 2.03
CA ASP A 80 6.84 -60.41 2.63
C ASP A 80 5.40 -60.54 2.12
N GLU A 81 5.18 -61.40 1.13
CA GLU A 81 3.83 -61.65 0.60
C GLU A 81 2.91 -62.40 1.56
N ASN A 82 3.47 -63.06 2.58
CA ASN A 82 2.74 -63.91 3.52
C ASN A 82 2.34 -63.16 4.80
N ALA A 83 3.02 -62.06 5.12
CA ALA A 83 2.66 -61.18 6.23
C ALA A 83 1.36 -60.41 5.94
N ASN A 84 0.24 -60.92 6.47
CA ASN A 84 -1.06 -60.24 6.40
C ASN A 84 -1.14 -59.02 7.32
N ASN A 85 -0.47 -59.08 8.48
CA ASN A 85 -0.43 -58.02 9.48
C ASN A 85 1.03 -57.79 9.91
N ILE A 86 1.47 -56.54 9.91
CA ILE A 86 2.77 -56.09 10.42
C ILE A 86 2.48 -55.06 11.52
N ILE A 87 3.10 -55.20 12.68
CA ILE A 87 2.83 -54.35 13.85
C ILE A 87 4.10 -53.59 14.21
N THR A 88 3.98 -52.26 14.36
CA THR A 88 5.06 -51.39 14.82
C THR A 88 5.23 -51.44 16.33
N SER A 89 6.33 -50.88 16.84
CA SER A 89 6.56 -50.63 18.27
C SER A 89 5.45 -49.81 18.96
N ASN A 90 4.73 -48.97 18.20
CA ASN A 90 3.67 -48.09 18.71
C ASN A 90 2.26 -48.67 18.51
N ASP A 91 2.12 -49.99 18.40
CA ASP A 91 0.86 -50.71 18.15
C ASP A 91 0.12 -50.34 16.84
N ILE A 92 0.75 -49.57 15.94
CA ILE A 92 0.22 -49.29 14.60
C ILE A 92 0.31 -50.55 13.76
N LYS A 93 -0.80 -50.94 13.14
CA LYS A 93 -0.91 -52.18 12.36
C LYS A 93 -1.04 -51.89 10.88
N PHE A 94 -0.13 -52.43 10.10
CA PHE A 94 -0.20 -52.47 8.65
C PHE A 94 -0.86 -53.76 8.21
N LYS A 95 -2.00 -53.65 7.53
CA LYS A 95 -2.74 -54.78 6.97
C LYS A 95 -2.66 -54.76 5.45
N LYS A 96 -2.02 -55.78 4.88
CA LYS A 96 -1.97 -55.95 3.42
C LYS A 96 -3.31 -56.50 2.94
N ASN A 97 -3.91 -55.82 1.96
CA ASN A 97 -5.09 -56.36 1.31
C ASN A 97 -4.68 -57.34 0.20
N LYS A 98 -5.51 -58.37 -0.01
CA LYS A 98 -5.28 -59.41 -1.04
C LYS A 98 -5.31 -58.87 -2.47
N PHE A 99 -5.81 -57.65 -2.66
CA PHE A 99 -5.92 -57.02 -3.96
C PHE A 99 -4.57 -56.39 -4.37
N LYS A 100 -4.00 -56.89 -5.47
CA LYS A 100 -2.85 -56.30 -6.17
C LYS A 100 -3.32 -55.87 -7.56
N PHE A 101 -2.90 -54.68 -8.00
CA PHE A 101 -3.11 -54.30 -9.39
C PHE A 101 -2.18 -55.14 -10.26
N LYS A 102 -2.73 -55.81 -11.29
CA LYS A 102 -1.90 -56.51 -12.28
C LYS A 102 -1.47 -55.50 -13.35
N PRO A 103 -0.17 -55.30 -13.57
CA PRO A 103 0.27 -54.47 -14.69
C PRO A 103 -0.13 -55.16 -16.02
N ILE A 104 -0.38 -54.35 -17.05
CA ILE A 104 -0.73 -54.85 -18.40
C ILE A 104 0.47 -55.58 -19.02
N ILE A 105 1.69 -55.20 -18.63
CA ILE A 105 2.97 -55.79 -19.04
C ILE A 105 3.78 -56.01 -17.75
N GLU A 106 4.27 -57.23 -17.48
CA GLU A 106 5.04 -57.54 -16.24
C GLU A 106 6.31 -56.69 -16.05
N ILE A 107 6.81 -56.09 -17.13
CA ILE A 107 8.02 -55.26 -17.21
C ILE A 107 7.67 -53.76 -17.08
N GLU A 108 6.43 -53.37 -17.36
CA GLU A 108 5.96 -51.99 -17.31
C GLU A 108 4.71 -51.86 -16.43
N GLY A 109 4.93 -51.51 -15.16
CA GLY A 109 3.87 -51.01 -14.31
C GLY A 109 4.19 -51.12 -12.82
N PRO A 110 3.58 -50.25 -11.99
CA PRO A 110 3.72 -50.32 -10.56
C PRO A 110 3.15 -51.65 -10.03
N LYS A 111 3.86 -52.26 -9.07
CA LYS A 111 3.39 -53.43 -8.30
C LYS A 111 2.52 -52.96 -7.13
N THR A 112 1.53 -52.12 -7.46
CA THR A 112 0.72 -51.37 -6.52
C THR A 112 0.02 -52.30 -5.53
N LYS A 113 0.26 -52.09 -4.24
CA LYS A 113 -0.40 -52.86 -3.15
C LYS A 113 -1.40 -51.99 -2.43
N VAL A 114 -2.59 -52.53 -2.19
CA VAL A 114 -3.55 -51.89 -1.29
C VAL A 114 -3.16 -52.20 0.15
N LEU A 115 -2.97 -51.16 0.95
CA LEU A 115 -2.54 -51.24 2.34
C LEU A 115 -3.55 -50.48 3.22
N SER A 116 -3.89 -51.07 4.36
CA SER A 116 -4.59 -50.38 5.44
C SER A 116 -3.64 -50.17 6.61
N ILE A 117 -3.62 -48.97 7.17
CA ILE A 117 -2.86 -48.58 8.35
C ILE A 117 -3.89 -48.33 9.46
N ASP A 118 -3.96 -49.25 10.42
CA ASP A 118 -4.81 -49.13 11.59
C ASP A 118 -3.99 -48.47 12.71
N ILE A 119 -4.40 -47.27 13.08
CA ILE A 119 -3.74 -46.40 14.06
C ILE A 119 -4.57 -46.43 15.35
N PRO A 120 -3.99 -46.78 16.52
CA PRO A 120 -4.71 -46.77 17.79
C PRO A 120 -5.30 -45.40 18.13
N ASP A 121 -6.46 -45.37 18.77
CA ASP A 121 -7.11 -44.12 19.19
C ASP A 121 -6.39 -43.43 20.38
N LYS A 122 -5.40 -44.11 20.99
CA LYS A 122 -4.62 -43.63 22.15
C LYS A 122 -3.26 -43.02 21.79
N ILE A 123 -3.01 -42.71 20.52
CA ILE A 123 -1.76 -42.03 20.15
C ILE A 123 -1.82 -40.59 20.68
N ASN A 124 -0.99 -40.29 21.68
CA ASN A 124 -0.91 -38.97 22.32
C ASN A 124 -0.03 -37.98 21.52
N GLU A 125 0.72 -38.45 20.51
CA GLU A 125 1.68 -37.63 19.76
C GLU A 125 1.48 -37.77 18.24
N PRO A 126 1.51 -36.67 17.48
CA PRO A 126 1.45 -36.72 16.03
C PRO A 126 2.56 -37.60 15.43
N ILE A 127 2.22 -38.50 14.52
CA ILE A 127 3.15 -39.46 13.90
C ILE A 127 3.69 -38.99 12.55
N PHE A 128 3.05 -38.00 11.94
CA PHE A 128 3.41 -37.48 10.63
C PHE A 128 4.00 -36.08 10.74
N SER A 129 5.09 -35.84 10.01
CA SER A 129 5.57 -34.49 9.76
C SER A 129 4.83 -33.91 8.55
N ARG A 130 4.38 -32.66 8.63
CA ARG A 130 3.80 -31.95 7.49
C ARG A 130 4.95 -31.54 6.57
N ILE A 131 5.00 -32.04 5.33
CA ILE A 131 5.95 -31.59 4.31
C ILE A 131 5.30 -30.47 3.49
N ASP A 132 4.06 -30.68 3.00
CA ASP A 132 3.30 -29.65 2.29
C ASP A 132 1.85 -29.58 2.80
N GLY A 133 1.26 -28.38 2.73
CA GLY A 133 -0.12 -28.12 3.15
C GLY A 133 -0.31 -27.66 4.59
N ASN A 134 0.77 -27.31 5.30
CA ASN A 134 0.72 -26.89 6.71
C ASN A 134 -0.29 -25.75 6.96
N HIS A 135 -0.29 -24.68 6.14
CA HIS A 135 -1.23 -23.57 6.33
C HIS A 135 -2.70 -23.99 6.26
N ARG A 136 -3.05 -24.96 5.41
CA ARG A 136 -4.43 -25.46 5.31
C ARG A 136 -4.81 -26.27 6.54
N LEU A 137 -3.90 -27.12 7.01
CA LEU A 137 -4.12 -27.92 8.22
C LEU A 137 -4.13 -27.06 9.49
N SER A 138 -3.43 -25.93 9.52
CA SER A 138 -3.49 -24.98 10.65
C SER A 138 -4.85 -24.31 10.80
N VAL A 139 -5.57 -24.05 9.70
CA VAL A 139 -6.98 -23.63 9.78
C VAL A 139 -7.81 -24.71 10.47
N ILE A 140 -7.52 -25.98 10.19
CA ILE A 140 -8.21 -27.13 10.79
C ILE A 140 -7.84 -27.31 12.26
N ASP A 141 -6.57 -27.13 12.62
CA ASP A 141 -6.11 -27.14 14.01
C ASP A 141 -6.88 -26.10 14.84
N LEU A 142 -7.01 -24.87 14.34
CA LEU A 142 -7.79 -23.81 14.98
C LEU A 142 -9.27 -24.16 15.12
N LEU A 143 -9.89 -24.80 14.12
CA LEU A 143 -11.28 -25.23 14.20
C LEU A 143 -11.47 -26.32 15.27
N ILE A 144 -10.50 -27.23 15.41
CA ILE A 144 -10.51 -28.28 16.43
C ILE A 144 -10.32 -27.67 17.83
N GLU A 145 -9.36 -26.76 18.00
CA GLU A 145 -9.07 -26.10 19.28
C GLU A 145 -10.25 -25.27 19.79
N ASN A 146 -10.99 -24.63 18.88
CA ASN A 146 -12.16 -23.80 19.21
C ASN A 146 -13.49 -24.58 19.29
N ASP A 147 -13.47 -25.91 19.12
CA ASP A 147 -14.67 -26.77 19.03
C ASP A 147 -15.72 -26.26 18.01
N ASP A 148 -15.24 -25.69 16.90
CA ASP A 148 -16.09 -25.16 15.82
C ASP A 148 -16.55 -26.32 14.92
N GLN A 149 -17.86 -26.56 14.85
CA GLN A 149 -18.49 -27.63 14.06
C GLN A 149 -18.58 -27.26 12.57
N ASN A 150 -17.45 -26.84 11.99
CA ASN A 150 -17.35 -26.46 10.59
C ASN A 150 -17.30 -27.71 9.68
N SER A 151 -18.01 -27.66 8.55
CA SER A 151 -18.07 -28.76 7.57
C SER A 151 -16.70 -29.15 7.01
N LEU A 152 -15.73 -28.22 7.00
CA LEU A 152 -14.35 -28.46 6.57
C LEU A 152 -13.67 -29.60 7.33
N LEU A 153 -14.01 -29.83 8.60
CA LEU A 153 -13.45 -30.92 9.41
C LEU A 153 -13.66 -32.30 8.77
N HIS A 154 -14.78 -32.46 8.06
CA HIS A 154 -15.20 -33.72 7.46
C HIS A 154 -14.87 -33.81 5.97
N THR A 155 -14.29 -32.76 5.37
CA THR A 155 -13.90 -32.75 3.96
C THR A 155 -12.82 -33.80 3.72
N ILE A 156 -13.08 -34.68 2.75
CA ILE A 156 -12.14 -35.72 2.32
C ILE A 156 -11.19 -35.14 1.28
N VAL A 157 -9.88 -35.26 1.52
CA VAL A 157 -8.84 -34.76 0.64
C VAL A 157 -7.82 -35.85 0.29
N PRO A 158 -7.16 -35.77 -0.88
CA PRO A 158 -6.04 -36.65 -1.21
C PRO A 158 -4.82 -36.33 -0.35
N TYR A 159 -4.06 -37.36 0.01
CA TYR A 159 -2.76 -37.22 0.66
C TYR A 159 -1.76 -38.29 0.22
N SER A 160 -0.48 -37.93 0.35
CA SER A 160 0.70 -38.78 0.20
C SER A 160 1.48 -38.81 1.51
N ILE A 161 1.94 -39.98 1.93
CA ILE A 161 2.89 -40.18 3.03
C ILE A 161 4.18 -40.73 2.41
N ILE A 162 5.28 -40.00 2.58
CA ILE A 162 6.63 -40.45 2.27
C ILE A 162 7.13 -41.23 3.49
N ILE A 163 7.29 -42.54 3.33
CA ILE A 163 7.70 -43.43 4.41
C ILE A 163 9.20 -43.69 4.27
N GLN A 164 9.94 -43.40 5.33
CA GLN A 164 11.39 -43.61 5.39
C GLN A 164 11.80 -44.19 6.75
N ASN A 165 12.96 -44.85 6.77
CA ASN A 165 13.57 -45.26 8.02
C ASN A 165 14.14 -44.04 8.74
N LYS A 166 13.96 -43.99 10.06
CA LYS A 166 14.52 -42.95 10.89
C LYS A 166 16.04 -43.11 10.92
N ASN A 167 16.76 -42.09 10.46
CA ASN A 167 18.21 -42.06 10.44
C ASN A 167 18.71 -40.61 10.57
N ASN A 168 20.01 -40.40 10.65
CA ASN A 168 20.57 -39.04 10.83
C ASN A 168 20.30 -38.09 9.64
N GLU A 169 19.84 -38.60 8.50
CA GLU A 169 19.58 -37.84 7.27
C GLU A 169 18.08 -37.66 6.97
N SER A 170 17.17 -38.31 7.70
CA SER A 170 15.73 -38.30 7.40
C SER A 170 15.12 -36.90 7.44
N ASP A 171 15.51 -36.09 8.42
CA ASP A 171 15.09 -34.69 8.54
C ASP A 171 15.63 -33.81 7.40
N LYS A 172 16.85 -34.11 6.92
CA LYS A 172 17.45 -33.43 5.77
C LYS A 172 16.70 -33.75 4.48
N TYR A 173 16.24 -34.99 4.30
CA TYR A 173 15.41 -35.36 3.16
C TYR A 173 14.07 -34.61 3.17
N GLU A 174 13.39 -34.53 4.32
CA GLU A 174 12.13 -33.78 4.44
C GLU A 174 12.31 -32.30 4.13
N ALA A 175 13.35 -31.68 4.68
CA ALA A 175 13.69 -30.28 4.38
C ALA A 175 14.03 -30.08 2.90
N ALA A 176 14.74 -31.02 2.27
CA ALA A 176 15.06 -30.98 0.85
C ALA A 176 13.81 -31.13 -0.03
N TYR A 177 12.90 -32.05 0.31
CA TYR A 177 11.62 -32.19 -0.40
C TYR A 177 10.77 -30.93 -0.28
N PHE A 178 10.66 -30.37 0.93
CA PHE A 178 9.99 -29.09 1.16
C PHE A 178 10.56 -27.98 0.28
N TYR A 179 11.90 -27.84 0.25
CA TYR A 179 12.55 -26.87 -0.62
C TYR A 179 12.25 -27.13 -2.10
N LEU A 180 12.40 -28.36 -2.59
CA LEU A 180 12.23 -28.69 -4.00
C LEU A 180 10.80 -28.44 -4.49
N ILE A 181 9.80 -28.82 -3.71
CA ILE A 181 8.38 -28.60 -4.02
C ILE A 181 8.08 -27.10 -4.15
N ASN A 182 8.64 -26.28 -3.24
CA ASN A 182 8.31 -24.86 -3.16
C ASN A 182 9.21 -23.96 -4.04
N SER A 183 10.41 -24.41 -4.43
CA SER A 183 11.41 -23.54 -5.09
C SER A 183 11.69 -23.86 -6.56
N LYS A 184 11.51 -25.10 -7.01
CA LYS A 184 11.94 -25.51 -8.37
C LYS A 184 10.86 -25.39 -9.44
N ALA A 185 9.58 -25.31 -9.07
CA ALA A 185 8.55 -24.96 -10.04
C ALA A 185 8.68 -23.48 -10.36
N LYS A 186 8.91 -23.11 -11.63
CA LYS A 186 8.77 -21.72 -12.08
C LYS A 186 7.28 -21.36 -11.93
N PRO A 187 6.88 -20.52 -10.97
CA PRO A 187 5.48 -20.17 -10.82
C PRO A 187 5.06 -19.39 -12.07
N LEU A 188 3.84 -19.63 -12.56
CA LEU A 188 3.25 -18.70 -13.52
C LEU A 188 3.22 -17.31 -12.88
N THR A 189 3.60 -16.30 -13.65
CA THR A 189 3.53 -14.92 -13.19
C THR A 189 2.08 -14.55 -12.91
N ILE A 190 1.86 -13.61 -11.98
CA ILE A 190 0.52 -13.07 -11.71
C ILE A 190 -0.13 -12.61 -13.02
N ASN A 191 0.65 -11.98 -13.90
CA ASN A 191 0.20 -11.53 -15.20
C ASN A 191 -0.30 -12.66 -16.12
N GLU A 192 0.39 -13.80 -16.18
CA GLU A 192 -0.05 -14.97 -16.98
C GLU A 192 -1.35 -15.58 -16.44
N ASN A 193 -1.50 -15.66 -15.11
CA ASN A 193 -2.73 -16.14 -14.49
C ASN A 193 -3.91 -15.18 -14.74
N LEU A 194 -3.69 -13.87 -14.59
CA LEU A 194 -4.71 -12.85 -14.86
C LEU A 194 -5.14 -12.87 -16.33
N ARG A 195 -4.18 -13.05 -17.24
CA ARG A 195 -4.47 -13.21 -18.67
C ARG A 195 -5.42 -14.39 -18.91
N ALA A 196 -5.16 -15.53 -18.28
CA ALA A 196 -6.03 -16.71 -18.42
C ALA A 196 -7.44 -16.47 -17.85
N ILE A 197 -7.59 -15.70 -16.77
CA ILE A 197 -8.90 -15.40 -16.19
C ILE A 197 -9.69 -14.41 -17.07
N ILE A 198 -9.01 -13.44 -17.67
CA ILE A 198 -9.66 -12.31 -18.36
C ILE A 198 -9.90 -12.61 -19.86
N GLU A 199 -8.95 -13.26 -20.55
CA GLU A 199 -9.02 -13.42 -22.02
C GLU A 199 -9.76 -14.67 -22.51
N THR A 200 -9.80 -15.75 -21.73
CA THR A 200 -10.33 -17.04 -22.22
C THR A 200 -11.84 -17.01 -22.48
N GLY A 201 -12.55 -16.01 -21.95
CA GLY A 201 -14.01 -15.93 -22.02
C GLY A 201 -14.73 -17.05 -21.27
N THR A 202 -13.99 -17.85 -20.48
CA THR A 202 -14.55 -19.00 -19.76
C THR A 202 -15.17 -18.64 -18.43
N PHE A 203 -14.78 -17.49 -17.86
CA PHE A 203 -15.25 -17.03 -16.54
C PHE A 203 -16.33 -15.96 -16.70
N THR A 204 -17.45 -16.15 -16.01
CA THR A 204 -18.49 -15.14 -15.84
C THR A 204 -17.99 -14.00 -14.96
N ASN A 205 -18.67 -12.84 -14.98
CA ASN A 205 -18.26 -11.70 -14.14
C ASN A 205 -18.33 -12.04 -12.64
N SER A 206 -19.35 -12.79 -12.20
CA SER A 206 -19.44 -13.20 -10.79
C SER A 206 -18.29 -14.12 -10.36
N GLU A 207 -17.81 -14.99 -11.25
CA GLU A 207 -16.63 -15.83 -10.98
C GLU A 207 -15.35 -15.01 -10.94
N LYS A 208 -15.22 -14.01 -11.82
CA LYS A 208 -14.10 -13.05 -11.79
C LYS A 208 -14.09 -12.22 -10.50
N GLU A 209 -15.25 -11.82 -9.98
CA GLU A 209 -15.36 -11.09 -8.71
C GLU A 209 -14.73 -11.90 -7.57
N GLY A 210 -15.09 -13.18 -7.47
CA GLY A 210 -14.55 -14.09 -6.47
C GLY A 210 -13.06 -14.39 -6.65
N LEU A 211 -12.60 -14.61 -7.88
CA LEU A 211 -11.20 -14.96 -8.17
C LEU A 211 -10.23 -13.79 -7.99
N LEU A 212 -10.67 -12.56 -8.29
CA LEU A 212 -9.83 -11.36 -8.27
C LEU A 212 -10.08 -10.49 -7.03
N SER A 213 -11.10 -10.83 -6.23
CA SER A 213 -11.52 -10.06 -5.05
C SER A 213 -11.82 -8.59 -5.37
N ILE A 214 -12.55 -8.35 -6.46
CA ILE A 214 -12.97 -7.03 -6.94
C ILE A 214 -14.45 -7.04 -7.34
N ASP A 215 -15.10 -5.88 -7.33
CA ASP A 215 -16.51 -5.76 -7.69
C ASP A 215 -16.76 -5.73 -9.22
N ARG A 216 -18.00 -5.93 -9.64
CA ARG A 216 -18.41 -5.87 -11.06
C ARG A 216 -17.92 -4.63 -11.80
N SER A 217 -18.09 -3.47 -11.19
CA SER A 217 -17.68 -2.18 -11.76
C SER A 217 -16.16 -2.06 -11.92
N GLN A 218 -15.40 -2.71 -11.03
CA GLN A 218 -13.95 -2.79 -11.12
C GLN A 218 -13.52 -3.75 -12.23
N ILE A 219 -14.26 -4.84 -12.48
CA ILE A 219 -14.01 -5.73 -13.63
C ILE A 219 -14.20 -4.97 -14.94
N ASP A 220 -15.30 -4.22 -15.08
CA ASP A 220 -15.56 -3.43 -16.28
C ASP A 220 -14.45 -2.38 -16.51
N LEU A 221 -13.97 -1.73 -15.44
CA LEU A 221 -12.85 -0.81 -15.50
C LEU A 221 -11.53 -1.51 -15.89
N LEU A 222 -11.24 -2.66 -15.28
CA LEU A 222 -10.05 -3.48 -15.55
C LEU A 222 -9.98 -3.88 -17.02
N GLU A 223 -11.08 -4.42 -17.56
CA GLU A 223 -11.18 -4.80 -18.97
C GLU A 223 -11.02 -3.58 -19.89
N GLY A 224 -11.59 -2.44 -19.49
CA GLY A 224 -11.42 -1.15 -20.19
C GLY A 224 -9.96 -0.70 -20.26
N ILE A 225 -9.23 -0.74 -19.14
CA ILE A 225 -7.80 -0.38 -19.08
C ILE A 225 -6.98 -1.34 -19.93
N ILE A 226 -7.21 -2.65 -19.82
CA ILE A 226 -6.50 -3.67 -20.61
C ILE A 226 -6.70 -3.43 -22.12
N LYS A 227 -7.94 -3.13 -22.53
CA LYS A 227 -8.25 -2.82 -23.92
C LYS A 227 -7.45 -1.62 -24.41
N GLN A 228 -7.41 -0.52 -23.64
CA GLN A 228 -6.62 0.67 -23.99
C GLN A 228 -5.12 0.36 -24.10
N LEU A 229 -4.56 -0.41 -23.16
CA LEU A 229 -3.15 -0.81 -23.16
C LEU A 229 -2.78 -1.74 -24.33
N LYS A 230 -3.74 -2.49 -24.88
CA LYS A 230 -3.52 -3.31 -26.09
C LYS A 230 -3.61 -2.50 -27.37
N GLU A 231 -4.59 -1.59 -27.45
CA GLU A 231 -4.81 -0.73 -28.62
C GLU A 231 -3.69 0.29 -28.76
N GLN A 232 -3.15 0.79 -27.65
CA GLN A 232 -2.12 1.82 -27.60
C GLN A 232 -0.83 1.24 -27.03
N ARG A 233 0.25 1.31 -27.80
CA ARG A 233 1.57 0.88 -27.34
C ARG A 233 2.21 1.97 -26.49
N PHE A 234 2.54 1.65 -25.25
CA PHE A 234 3.24 2.53 -24.32
C PHE A 234 4.65 1.99 -24.05
N ASP A 235 5.67 2.85 -24.19
CA ASP A 235 7.08 2.47 -24.09
C ASP A 235 7.45 2.03 -22.67
N PHE A 236 6.97 2.73 -21.65
CA PHE A 236 7.26 2.32 -20.26
C PHE A 236 6.67 0.95 -19.92
N ILE A 237 5.54 0.56 -20.53
CA ILE A 237 4.92 -0.75 -20.31
C ILE A 237 5.82 -1.85 -20.87
N LYS A 238 6.42 -1.61 -22.04
CA LYS A 238 7.37 -2.54 -22.64
C LYS A 238 8.65 -2.62 -21.82
N ASP A 239 9.21 -1.47 -21.45
CA ASP A 239 10.55 -1.38 -20.87
C ASP A 239 10.56 -1.74 -19.38
N GLN A 240 9.64 -1.16 -18.59
CA GLN A 240 9.61 -1.29 -17.13
C GLN A 240 8.75 -2.46 -16.67
N PHE A 241 7.66 -2.75 -17.40
CA PHE A 241 6.72 -3.82 -17.05
C PHE A 241 6.86 -5.06 -17.92
N LYS A 242 7.79 -5.10 -18.89
CA LYS A 242 7.99 -6.27 -19.78
C LYS A 242 6.69 -6.74 -20.48
N ASN A 243 5.78 -5.80 -20.76
CA ASN A 243 4.43 -6.05 -21.27
C ASN A 243 3.47 -6.80 -20.32
N GLU A 244 3.72 -6.79 -19.01
CA GLU A 244 2.82 -7.34 -17.99
C GLU A 244 1.60 -6.45 -17.73
N ILE A 245 0.80 -6.21 -18.78
CA ILE A 245 -0.34 -5.27 -18.77
C ILE A 245 -1.46 -5.64 -17.80
N TYR A 246 -1.67 -6.92 -17.50
CA TYR A 246 -2.77 -7.38 -16.65
C TYR A 246 -2.50 -7.06 -15.19
N SER A 247 -1.26 -7.27 -14.75
CA SER A 247 -0.84 -6.90 -13.40
C SER A 247 -0.93 -5.39 -13.19
N PHE A 248 -0.39 -4.60 -14.13
CA PHE A 248 -0.45 -3.15 -14.11
C PHE A 248 -1.90 -2.64 -14.08
N ALA A 249 -2.78 -3.17 -14.94
CA ALA A 249 -4.18 -2.77 -14.98
C ALA A 249 -4.92 -3.13 -13.68
N LEU A 250 -4.68 -4.30 -13.09
CA LEU A 250 -5.28 -4.70 -11.81
C LEU A 250 -4.82 -3.78 -10.67
N THR A 251 -3.54 -3.44 -10.61
CA THR A 251 -3.01 -2.48 -9.62
C THR A 251 -3.69 -1.12 -9.76
N LEU A 252 -3.86 -0.60 -10.98
CA LEU A 252 -4.57 0.66 -11.19
C LEU A 252 -6.04 0.57 -10.80
N THR A 253 -6.75 -0.48 -11.21
CA THR A 253 -8.16 -0.69 -10.86
C THR A 253 -8.37 -0.72 -9.35
N THR A 254 -7.55 -1.47 -8.63
CA THR A 254 -7.68 -1.61 -7.16
C THR A 254 -7.35 -0.32 -6.41
N ASN A 255 -6.42 0.49 -6.91
CA ASN A 255 -5.99 1.72 -6.22
C ASN A 255 -6.75 2.99 -6.63
N LEU A 256 -7.30 3.04 -7.85
CA LEU A 256 -7.92 4.26 -8.41
C LEU A 256 -9.45 4.21 -8.43
N PHE A 257 -10.04 3.04 -8.25
CA PHE A 257 -11.49 2.92 -8.22
C PHE A 257 -12.04 3.56 -6.95
N THR A 258 -12.87 4.58 -7.12
CA THR A 258 -13.59 5.25 -6.04
C THR A 258 -15.08 5.06 -6.23
N HIS A 259 -15.83 4.59 -5.22
CA HIS A 259 -17.29 4.43 -5.27
C HIS A 259 -18.09 5.76 -5.39
N HIS A 260 -17.43 6.86 -5.74
CA HIS A 260 -18.06 8.16 -5.93
C HIS A 260 -18.80 8.23 -7.27
N ASN A 261 -19.78 9.14 -7.40
CA ASN A 261 -20.75 9.33 -8.50
C ASN A 261 -20.20 9.53 -9.94
N SER A 262 -18.94 9.20 -10.23
CA SER A 262 -18.35 9.25 -11.56
C SER A 262 -18.69 7.99 -12.36
N SER A 263 -19.00 8.12 -13.65
CA SER A 263 -19.21 6.95 -14.50
C SER A 263 -17.88 6.22 -14.77
N ILE A 264 -17.94 4.91 -15.02
CA ILE A 264 -16.75 4.09 -15.36
C ILE A 264 -16.02 4.66 -16.57
N GLU A 265 -16.75 5.18 -17.56
CA GLU A 265 -16.17 5.82 -18.74
C GLU A 265 -15.33 7.06 -18.40
N GLN A 266 -15.80 7.89 -17.46
CA GLN A 266 -15.06 9.06 -16.99
C GLN A 266 -13.79 8.66 -16.25
N ILE A 267 -13.87 7.64 -15.39
CA ILE A 267 -12.72 7.10 -14.66
C ILE A 267 -11.69 6.55 -15.66
N LEU A 268 -12.14 5.71 -16.60
CA LEU A 268 -11.29 5.13 -17.64
C LEU A 268 -10.60 6.20 -18.49
N SER A 269 -11.32 7.25 -18.90
CA SER A 269 -10.74 8.38 -19.64
C SER A 269 -9.62 9.05 -18.85
N LYS A 270 -9.86 9.39 -17.57
CA LYS A 270 -8.86 10.02 -16.72
C LYS A 270 -7.62 9.15 -16.50
N ILE A 271 -7.80 7.84 -16.29
CA ILE A 271 -6.70 6.88 -16.17
C ILE A 271 -5.90 6.83 -17.47
N THR A 272 -6.59 6.76 -18.61
CA THR A 272 -5.97 6.73 -19.94
C THR A 272 -5.16 8.01 -20.20
N ASP A 273 -5.69 9.17 -19.84
CA ASP A 273 -4.99 10.45 -19.97
C ASP A 273 -3.76 10.53 -19.07
N ALA A 274 -3.84 9.99 -17.84
CA ALA A 274 -2.70 9.90 -16.94
C ALA A 274 -1.60 8.99 -17.51
N ILE A 275 -1.96 7.81 -18.02
CA ILE A 275 -1.03 6.86 -18.67
C ILE A 275 -0.35 7.52 -19.88
N LYS A 276 -1.11 8.15 -20.78
CA LYS A 276 -0.58 8.86 -21.95
C LYS A 276 0.38 9.96 -21.54
N TYR A 277 -0.01 10.76 -20.55
CA TYR A 277 0.82 11.86 -20.05
C TYR A 277 2.15 11.34 -19.50
N VAL A 278 2.12 10.32 -18.63
CA VAL A 278 3.34 9.73 -18.06
C VAL A 278 4.21 9.08 -19.15
N ASN A 279 3.61 8.44 -20.16
CA ASN A 279 4.37 7.90 -21.29
C ASN A 279 5.11 9.00 -22.07
N CYS A 280 4.49 10.15 -22.29
CA CYS A 280 5.16 11.29 -22.92
C CYS A 280 6.36 11.78 -22.11
N ILE A 281 6.24 11.87 -20.78
CA ILE A 281 7.32 12.28 -19.87
C ILE A 281 8.44 11.22 -19.87
N TYR A 282 8.08 9.94 -19.89
CA TYR A 282 9.01 8.82 -19.97
C TYR A 282 9.82 8.84 -21.29
N ILE A 283 9.16 8.99 -22.45
CA ILE A 283 9.85 9.07 -23.76
C ILE A 283 10.83 10.25 -23.81
N LYS A 284 10.50 11.37 -23.15
CA LYS A 284 11.37 12.55 -23.08
C LYS A 284 12.55 12.39 -22.13
N ASN A 285 12.68 11.25 -21.45
CA ASN A 285 13.69 10.98 -20.43
C ASN A 285 13.68 12.00 -19.29
N GLU A 286 12.51 12.52 -18.93
CA GLU A 286 12.37 13.46 -17.81
C GLU A 286 12.34 12.74 -16.44
N ILE A 287 12.25 11.40 -16.44
CA ILE A 287 12.28 10.54 -15.25
C ILE A 287 13.71 10.00 -15.11
N GLN A 288 14.46 10.41 -14.07
CA GLN A 288 15.90 10.09 -13.99
C GLN A 288 16.21 8.63 -13.65
N LEU A 289 15.32 7.93 -12.93
CA LEU A 289 15.48 6.53 -12.53
C LEU A 289 14.13 5.81 -12.60
N PRO A 290 13.62 5.51 -13.80
CA PRO A 290 12.32 4.86 -13.93
C PRO A 290 12.42 3.40 -13.48
N ASN A 291 11.44 2.99 -12.68
CA ASN A 291 11.16 1.60 -12.34
C ASN A 291 9.63 1.42 -12.24
N GLN A 292 9.15 0.20 -11.98
CA GLN A 292 7.72 -0.10 -11.93
C GLN A 292 6.97 0.77 -10.89
N ASP A 293 7.50 0.88 -9.68
CA ASP A 293 6.90 1.64 -8.59
C ASP A 293 6.86 3.15 -8.86
N ILE A 294 7.93 3.70 -9.44
CA ILE A 294 8.01 5.12 -9.82
C ILE A 294 6.95 5.43 -10.88
N ILE A 295 6.81 4.59 -11.90
CA ILE A 295 5.83 4.79 -12.96
C ILE A 295 4.39 4.65 -12.42
N LEU A 296 4.13 3.65 -11.59
CA LEU A 296 2.83 3.51 -10.92
C LEU A 296 2.49 4.74 -10.08
N ALA A 297 3.43 5.21 -9.25
CA ALA A 297 3.25 6.39 -8.42
C ALA A 297 2.96 7.64 -9.28
N MET A 298 3.66 7.81 -10.42
CA MET A 298 3.41 8.92 -11.34
C MET A 298 2.02 8.86 -11.98
N VAL A 299 1.58 7.70 -12.45
CA VAL A 299 0.25 7.53 -13.06
C VAL A 299 -0.84 7.82 -12.02
N ILE A 300 -0.71 7.26 -10.81
CA ILE A 300 -1.67 7.43 -9.72
C ILE A 300 -1.69 8.88 -9.24
N HIS A 301 -0.53 9.52 -9.06
CA HIS A 301 -0.46 10.92 -8.68
C HIS A 301 -1.12 11.83 -9.73
N LYS A 302 -0.83 11.57 -11.02
CA LYS A 302 -1.40 12.33 -12.12
C LYS A 302 -2.92 12.19 -12.18
N TYR A 303 -3.46 11.00 -11.91
CA TYR A 303 -4.90 10.76 -11.83
C TYR A 303 -5.56 11.52 -10.67
N ASN A 304 -4.96 11.47 -9.47
CA ASN A 304 -5.54 12.08 -8.27
C ASN A 304 -5.49 13.62 -8.27
N GLY A 305 -4.49 14.23 -8.91
CA GLY A 305 -4.43 15.68 -9.11
C GLY A 305 -4.32 16.52 -7.82
N THR A 306 -3.79 15.96 -6.73
CA THR A 306 -3.72 16.64 -5.42
C THR A 306 -2.73 17.79 -5.40
N THR A 307 -1.66 17.71 -6.17
CA THR A 307 -0.66 18.77 -6.36
C THR A 307 -0.21 18.81 -7.82
N PRO A 308 0.45 19.89 -8.29
CA PRO A 308 1.02 19.92 -9.63
C PRO A 308 1.98 18.75 -9.86
N PHE A 309 1.76 18.01 -10.96
CA PHE A 309 2.60 16.85 -11.31
C PHE A 309 4.09 17.21 -11.44
N THR A 310 4.40 18.41 -11.92
CA THR A 310 5.79 18.90 -12.06
C THR A 310 6.53 18.88 -10.72
N ASN A 311 5.87 19.29 -9.64
CA ASN A 311 6.46 19.29 -8.31
C ASN A 311 6.74 17.87 -7.81
N PHE A 312 5.81 16.94 -8.11
CA PHE A 312 5.99 15.53 -7.78
C PHE A 312 7.15 14.91 -8.55
N LEU A 313 7.24 15.16 -9.86
CA LEU A 313 8.34 14.70 -10.71
C LEU A 313 9.70 15.23 -10.23
N GLU A 314 9.79 16.54 -9.98
CA GLU A 314 11.02 17.16 -9.46
C GLU A 314 11.42 16.58 -8.10
N TRP A 315 10.45 16.34 -7.22
CA TRP A 315 10.71 15.71 -5.92
C TRP A 315 11.20 14.26 -6.08
N VAL A 316 10.57 13.46 -6.94
CA VAL A 316 10.99 12.08 -7.22
C VAL A 316 12.42 12.04 -7.73
N ASN A 317 12.74 12.89 -8.72
CA ASN A 317 14.08 12.95 -9.33
C ASN A 317 15.13 13.46 -8.34
N ARG A 318 14.85 14.58 -7.63
CA ARG A 318 15.81 15.20 -6.69
C ARG A 318 16.21 14.27 -5.56
N ASN A 319 15.29 13.43 -5.09
CA ASN A 319 15.55 12.49 -4.00
C ASN A 319 15.94 11.10 -4.51
N GLU A 320 16.18 10.94 -5.82
CA GLU A 320 16.58 9.68 -6.46
C GLU A 320 15.73 8.49 -6.02
N MET A 321 14.41 8.69 -5.89
CA MET A 321 13.51 7.69 -5.29
C MET A 321 13.56 6.34 -6.02
N GLY A 322 13.90 6.33 -7.30
CA GLY A 322 14.08 5.12 -8.09
C GLY A 322 15.30 4.26 -7.70
N ASN A 323 16.23 4.80 -6.91
CA ASN A 323 17.42 4.10 -6.41
C ASN A 323 17.19 3.42 -5.05
N ILE A 324 16.05 3.66 -4.41
CA ILE A 324 15.76 3.13 -3.08
C ILE A 324 15.21 1.71 -3.24
N ASP A 325 16.00 0.71 -2.84
CA ASP A 325 15.58 -0.68 -2.85
C ASP A 325 14.32 -0.91 -2.00
N SER A 326 13.41 -1.76 -2.49
CA SER A 326 12.15 -2.13 -1.81
C SER A 326 11.16 -0.98 -1.58
N LEU A 327 11.33 0.16 -2.25
CA LEU A 327 10.38 1.28 -2.18
C LEU A 327 9.16 1.00 -3.06
N THR A 328 7.98 0.88 -2.44
CA THR A 328 6.72 0.65 -3.16
C THR A 328 6.06 1.97 -3.60
N PHE A 329 5.26 1.94 -4.67
CA PHE A 329 4.54 3.11 -5.17
C PHE A 329 3.65 3.77 -4.08
N ASP A 330 3.00 2.96 -3.24
CA ASP A 330 2.19 3.44 -2.11
C ASP A 330 3.01 4.24 -1.11
N ASN A 331 4.21 3.74 -0.77
CA ASN A 331 5.12 4.45 0.13
C ASN A 331 5.57 5.78 -0.47
N ILE A 332 5.87 5.82 -1.77
CA ILE A 332 6.25 7.06 -2.49
C ILE A 332 5.12 8.10 -2.35
N LEU A 333 3.90 7.70 -2.66
CA LEU A 333 2.72 8.57 -2.60
C LEU A 333 2.45 9.04 -1.17
N ASN A 334 2.54 8.15 -0.18
CA ASN A 334 2.31 8.47 1.22
C ASN A 334 3.35 9.44 1.78
N VAL A 335 4.64 9.21 1.51
CA VAL A 335 5.71 10.13 1.94
C VAL A 335 5.49 11.51 1.34
N TYR A 336 5.26 11.60 0.04
CA TYR A 336 5.00 12.87 -0.62
C TYR A 336 3.76 13.57 -0.04
N ASN A 337 2.64 12.87 0.06
CA ASN A 337 1.40 13.44 0.60
C ASN A 337 1.58 13.90 2.06
N ASN A 338 2.34 13.17 2.89
CA ASN A 338 2.59 13.53 4.28
C ASN A 338 3.51 14.74 4.42
N LEU A 339 4.56 14.85 3.61
CA LEU A 339 5.43 16.03 3.55
C LEU A 339 4.63 17.30 3.22
N HIS A 340 3.71 17.19 2.25
CA HIS A 340 2.87 18.31 1.84
C HIS A 340 1.73 18.61 2.83
N LYS A 341 1.17 17.61 3.52
CA LYS A 341 0.19 17.81 4.60
C LYS A 341 0.80 18.50 5.83
N GLN A 342 2.07 18.24 6.16
CA GLN A 342 2.70 18.75 7.37
C GLN A 342 3.28 20.18 7.22
N ARG A 343 3.55 20.65 6.00
CA ARG A 343 4.13 21.98 5.78
C ARG A 343 3.04 23.05 5.76
N SER A 344 2.76 23.64 6.93
CA SER A 344 1.91 24.83 7.11
C SER A 344 2.77 26.09 7.12
N TYR A 345 2.63 26.94 6.11
CA TYR A 345 3.32 28.23 6.07
C TYR A 345 2.61 29.22 6.97
N LYS A 346 3.32 29.75 7.96
CA LYS A 346 2.77 30.74 8.90
C LYS A 346 2.88 32.15 8.33
N VAL A 347 1.75 32.85 8.25
CA VAL A 347 1.65 34.20 7.72
C VAL A 347 1.45 35.17 8.88
N PHE A 348 2.36 36.12 9.03
CA PHE A 348 2.24 37.23 9.99
C PHE A 348 1.81 38.49 9.25
N VAL A 349 0.83 39.22 9.80
CA VAL A 349 0.37 40.49 9.24
C VAL A 349 0.59 41.60 10.26
N ALA A 350 1.47 42.53 9.92
CA ALA A 350 1.77 43.75 10.66
C ALA A 350 0.91 44.89 10.13
N MET A 351 0.07 45.46 11.00
CA MET A 351 -0.77 46.60 10.66
C MET A 351 -1.10 47.48 11.87
N PRO A 352 -1.47 48.75 11.66
CA PRO A 352 -1.83 49.66 12.75
C PRO A 352 -3.09 49.19 13.51
N TYR A 353 -3.10 49.35 14.84
CA TYR A 353 -4.31 49.11 15.63
C TYR A 353 -5.31 50.23 15.40
N ILE A 354 -6.49 49.90 14.88
CA ILE A 354 -7.59 50.85 14.69
C ILE A 354 -8.64 50.64 15.80
N SER A 355 -9.28 49.48 15.81
CA SER A 355 -10.26 49.11 16.84
C SER A 355 -10.43 47.59 16.92
N PHE A 356 -10.98 47.09 18.02
CA PHE A 356 -11.23 45.65 18.22
C PHE A 356 -12.13 45.06 17.11
N LYS A 357 -13.14 45.81 16.69
CA LYS A 357 -14.04 45.41 15.59
C LYS A 357 -13.25 45.23 14.29
N ARG A 358 -12.40 46.21 13.95
CA ARG A 358 -11.57 46.15 12.73
C ARG A 358 -10.55 45.03 12.77
N VAL A 359 -9.89 44.79 13.91
CA VAL A 359 -8.97 43.66 14.06
C VAL A 359 -9.67 42.32 13.78
N ASN A 360 -10.92 42.14 14.21
CA ASN A 360 -11.69 40.93 13.89
C ASN A 360 -12.04 40.82 12.40
N GLU A 361 -12.43 41.92 11.76
CA GLU A 361 -12.71 41.96 10.32
C GLU A 361 -11.46 41.61 9.50
N TYR A 362 -10.29 42.14 9.86
CA TYR A 362 -9.03 41.81 9.20
C TYR A 362 -8.62 40.34 9.41
N ASN A 363 -8.68 39.83 10.64
CA ASN A 363 -8.40 38.41 10.90
C ASN A 363 -9.30 37.49 10.06
N LYS A 364 -10.58 37.81 9.92
CA LYS A 364 -11.50 37.07 9.06
C LYS A 364 -11.10 37.17 7.59
N LEU A 365 -10.84 38.40 7.10
CA LEU A 365 -10.44 38.64 5.71
C LEU A 365 -9.20 37.83 5.32
N PHE A 366 -8.11 37.97 6.09
CA PHE A 366 -6.86 37.29 5.79
C PHE A 366 -6.99 35.77 5.92
N SER A 367 -7.74 35.27 6.91
CA SER A 367 -7.97 33.82 7.06
C SER A 367 -8.73 33.24 5.87
N GLU A 368 -9.79 33.92 5.40
CA GLU A 368 -10.57 33.49 4.23
C GLU A 368 -9.70 33.46 2.97
N ILE A 369 -8.92 34.51 2.72
CA ILE A 369 -8.05 34.58 1.54
C ILE A 369 -6.96 33.51 1.58
N LEU A 370 -6.30 33.32 2.72
CA LEU A 370 -5.26 32.30 2.86
C LEU A 370 -5.82 30.90 2.67
N PHE A 371 -7.06 30.64 3.12
CA PHE A 371 -7.76 29.39 2.86
C PHE A 371 -8.13 29.18 1.38
N GLU A 372 -8.52 30.23 0.67
CA GLU A 372 -8.74 30.15 -0.78
C GLU A 372 -7.43 29.89 -1.54
N VAL A 373 -6.36 30.61 -1.17
CA VAL A 373 -5.05 30.46 -1.79
C VAL A 373 -4.45 29.09 -1.48
N SER A 374 -4.59 28.58 -0.26
CA SER A 374 -4.06 27.27 0.15
C SER A 374 -4.61 26.14 -0.71
N LYS A 375 -5.92 26.16 -0.99
CA LYS A 375 -6.57 25.20 -1.90
C LYS A 375 -6.02 25.26 -3.32
N LYS A 376 -5.65 26.45 -3.81
CA LYS A 376 -5.12 26.63 -5.16
C LYS A 376 -3.68 26.12 -5.29
N ILE A 377 -2.85 26.33 -4.27
CA ILE A 377 -1.42 25.99 -4.31
C ILE A 377 -1.09 24.61 -3.73
N GLY A 378 -2.03 23.98 -3.02
CA GLY A 378 -1.83 22.66 -2.40
C GLY A 378 -0.94 22.69 -1.14
N PHE A 379 -0.78 23.84 -0.50
CA PHE A 379 -0.03 24.01 0.75
C PHE A 379 -0.90 24.69 1.80
N ASN A 380 -0.79 24.26 3.06
CA ASN A 380 -1.52 24.92 4.14
C ASN A 380 -0.93 26.30 4.44
N LEU A 381 -1.80 27.29 4.63
CA LEU A 381 -1.44 28.66 4.98
C LEU A 381 -2.19 29.01 6.27
N GLU A 382 -1.44 29.32 7.31
CA GLU A 382 -1.98 29.61 8.64
C GLU A 382 -1.75 31.08 8.99
N LEU A 383 -2.84 31.80 9.28
CA LEU A 383 -2.75 33.17 9.78
C LEU A 383 -2.33 33.14 11.25
N ILE A 384 -1.21 33.80 11.58
CA ILE A 384 -0.93 34.17 12.96
C ILE A 384 -1.91 35.28 13.35
N PRO A 385 -2.75 35.10 14.41
CA PRO A 385 -3.80 36.04 14.74
C PRO A 385 -3.30 37.47 14.95
N ILE A 386 -3.88 38.40 14.20
CA ILE A 386 -3.50 39.81 14.18
C ILE A 386 -3.91 40.45 15.52
N MET A 387 -2.96 41.08 16.22
CA MET A 387 -3.17 41.95 17.38
C MET A 387 -4.02 41.36 18.53
N ARG A 388 -3.86 40.07 18.83
CA ARG A 388 -4.55 39.38 19.94
C ARG A 388 -3.80 39.40 21.28
N PHE A 389 -2.57 39.93 21.32
CA PHE A 389 -1.75 39.95 22.54
C PHE A 389 -2.11 41.16 23.42
N ARG A 390 -2.79 40.92 24.55
CA ARG A 390 -3.00 41.94 25.59
C ARG A 390 -1.96 41.74 26.70
N GLY A 391 -0.96 42.62 26.75
CA GLY A 391 -0.02 42.71 27.86
C GLY A 391 -0.25 44.00 28.67
N ALA A 392 -0.11 43.95 29.99
CA ALA A 392 -0.32 45.09 30.88
C ALA A 392 0.76 46.20 30.79
N SER A 393 1.73 46.10 29.87
CA SER A 393 2.89 46.98 29.79
C SER A 393 3.15 47.42 28.34
N GLN A 394 3.40 48.72 28.15
CA GLN A 394 3.68 49.42 26.88
C GLN A 394 5.05 49.08 26.24
N ARG A 395 5.51 47.82 26.31
CA ARG A 395 6.70 47.36 25.59
C ARG A 395 6.29 46.38 24.50
N ILE A 396 7.00 46.41 23.36
CA ILE A 396 6.89 45.38 22.33
C ILE A 396 7.04 44.02 23.02
N ASP A 397 5.96 43.25 23.01
CA ASP A 397 5.88 41.98 23.71
C ASP A 397 6.92 41.04 23.09
N LYS A 398 7.73 40.36 23.92
CA LYS A 398 8.66 39.32 23.48
C LYS A 398 7.95 38.28 22.59
N ARG A 399 6.66 38.04 22.86
CA ARG A 399 5.79 37.16 22.07
C ARG A 399 5.61 37.65 20.63
N LEU A 400 5.52 38.96 20.40
CA LEU A 400 5.40 39.53 19.05
C LEU A 400 6.67 39.26 18.24
N ILE A 401 7.84 39.51 18.85
CA ILE A 401 9.14 39.24 18.25
C ILE A 401 9.28 37.75 17.91
N GLU A 402 8.89 36.87 18.83
CA GLU A 402 8.87 35.41 18.60
C GLU A 402 7.96 35.04 17.43
N LYS A 403 6.76 35.63 17.32
CA LYS A 403 5.84 35.34 16.21
C LYS A 403 6.36 35.80 14.86
N ILE A 404 7.04 36.94 14.79
CA ILE A 404 7.71 37.41 13.56
C ILE A 404 8.87 36.47 13.21
N LYS A 405 9.61 35.97 14.20
CA LYS A 405 10.67 34.97 13.97
C LYS A 405 10.11 33.61 13.54
N GLU A 406 8.95 33.22 14.02
CA GLU A 406 8.28 31.96 13.68
C GLU A 406 7.59 31.97 12.31
N CYS A 407 7.26 33.14 11.77
CA CYS A 407 6.53 33.21 10.49
C CYS A 407 7.42 32.84 9.30
N ASP A 408 6.79 32.36 8.24
CA ASP A 408 7.42 32.12 6.94
C ASP A 408 7.22 33.29 5.99
N ILE A 409 6.04 33.91 6.04
CA ILE A 409 5.65 35.04 5.21
C ILE A 409 5.26 36.20 6.13
N PHE A 410 5.82 37.37 5.87
CA PHE A 410 5.48 38.61 6.57
C PHE A 410 4.75 39.55 5.61
N ILE A 411 3.62 40.10 6.05
CA ILE A 411 2.85 41.10 5.31
C ILE A 411 2.82 42.40 6.14
N GLY A 412 3.28 43.51 5.58
CA GLY A 412 3.32 44.81 6.26
C GLY A 412 2.44 45.85 5.58
N ASP A 413 1.50 46.44 6.34
CA ASP A 413 0.69 47.58 5.89
C ASP A 413 1.34 48.92 6.29
N LEU A 414 1.97 49.57 5.30
CA LEU A 414 2.71 50.81 5.48
C LEU A 414 1.83 52.08 5.38
N THR A 415 0.52 51.93 5.22
CA THR A 415 -0.39 53.04 4.87
C THR A 415 -0.33 54.24 5.81
N THR A 416 -0.17 54.02 7.12
CA THR A 416 -0.13 55.11 8.12
C THR A 416 1.27 55.44 8.61
N CYS A 417 2.31 54.79 8.06
CA CYS A 417 3.69 54.89 8.55
C CYS A 417 3.81 54.66 10.07
N ASN A 418 3.05 53.70 10.61
CA ASN A 418 3.04 53.42 12.04
C ASN A 418 4.42 52.91 12.51
N ASN A 419 4.98 53.55 13.54
CA ASN A 419 6.31 53.23 14.07
C ASN A 419 6.47 51.74 14.46
N ASN A 420 5.42 51.11 15.00
CA ASN A 420 5.48 49.70 15.36
C ASN A 420 5.54 48.81 14.12
N VAL A 421 4.71 49.09 13.11
CA VAL A 421 4.72 48.33 11.85
C VAL A 421 6.06 48.47 11.14
N ILE A 422 6.65 49.67 11.12
CA ILE A 422 7.98 49.90 10.55
C ILE A 422 9.05 49.08 11.30
N PHE A 423 9.00 49.07 12.63
CA PHE A 423 9.90 48.25 13.44
C PHE A 423 9.73 46.75 13.13
N GLU A 424 8.49 46.28 13.02
CA GLU A 424 8.17 44.88 12.71
C GLU A 424 8.68 44.47 11.32
N VAL A 425 8.58 45.36 10.33
CA VAL A 425 9.14 45.12 8.98
C VAL A 425 10.67 45.01 9.04
N GLY A 426 11.35 45.95 9.71
CA GLY A 426 12.81 45.88 9.87
C GLY A 426 13.25 44.62 10.63
N LEU A 427 12.47 44.17 11.61
CA LEU A 427 12.71 42.90 12.29
C LEU A 427 12.51 41.69 11.36
N ALA A 428 11.48 41.70 10.53
CA ALA A 428 11.23 40.63 9.56
C ALA A 428 12.36 40.56 8.51
N GLU A 429 12.82 41.72 8.02
CA GLU A 429 13.94 41.81 7.08
C GLU A 429 15.23 41.28 7.72
N GLY A 430 15.54 41.71 8.95
CA GLY A 430 16.70 41.22 9.71
C GLY A 430 16.63 39.74 10.12
N ASN A 431 15.50 39.04 9.91
CA ASN A 431 15.36 37.59 10.10
C ASN A 431 15.10 36.86 8.78
N ASP A 432 15.48 37.47 7.64
CA ASP A 432 15.42 36.89 6.29
C ASP A 432 14.03 36.36 5.91
N LYS A 433 12.97 37.04 6.35
CA LYS A 433 11.60 36.69 6.01
C LYS A 433 11.27 37.09 4.57
N GLU A 434 10.36 36.36 3.93
CA GLU A 434 9.78 36.83 2.68
C GLU A 434 8.69 37.86 3.00
N ILE A 435 8.88 39.08 2.51
CA ILE A 435 8.09 40.25 2.89
C ILE A 435 7.20 40.68 1.71
N LEU A 436 5.91 40.87 1.99
CA LEU A 436 4.96 41.52 1.11
C LEU A 436 4.55 42.86 1.74
N LEU A 437 4.91 43.97 1.10
CA LEU A 437 4.53 45.31 1.58
C LEU A 437 3.36 45.85 0.77
N ILE A 438 2.38 46.40 1.47
CA ILE A 438 1.18 47.03 0.89
C ILE A 438 1.04 48.46 1.41
N LYS A 439 0.49 49.35 0.59
CA LYS A 439 0.29 50.76 0.94
C LYS A 439 -0.86 51.36 0.13
N ALA A 440 -1.67 52.22 0.73
CA ALA A 440 -2.69 52.95 -0.01
C ALA A 440 -2.12 54.04 -0.95
N GLU A 441 -2.80 54.31 -2.08
CA GLU A 441 -2.39 55.30 -3.10
C GLU A 441 -2.67 56.77 -2.73
N GLU A 442 -3.68 57.06 -1.91
CA GLU A 442 -4.06 58.45 -1.58
C GLU A 442 -3.73 58.83 -0.13
N ASP A 443 -3.50 60.13 0.09
CA ASP A 443 -3.34 60.74 1.41
C ASP A 443 -4.40 60.23 2.39
N THR A 444 -3.92 59.72 3.53
CA THR A 444 -4.66 59.08 4.63
C THR A 444 -5.79 59.94 5.24
N SER A 445 -6.03 61.15 4.72
CA SER A 445 -7.10 62.07 5.10
C SER A 445 -8.49 61.61 4.64
N LYS A 446 -8.61 60.69 3.67
CA LYS A 446 -9.87 60.11 3.20
C LYS A 446 -9.89 58.58 3.20
N LEU A 447 -9.26 57.97 4.19
CA LEU A 447 -9.51 56.55 4.44
C LEU A 447 -11.01 56.37 4.75
N PRO A 448 -11.63 55.21 4.43
CA PRO A 448 -13.01 54.88 4.83
C PRO A 448 -13.16 54.67 6.36
N PHE A 449 -12.29 55.28 7.14
CA PHE A 449 -12.17 55.16 8.57
C PHE A 449 -12.74 56.41 9.23
N ASP A 450 -14.04 56.40 9.48
CA ASP A 450 -14.72 57.44 10.28
C ASP A 450 -14.25 57.47 11.76
N GLU A 451 -13.19 56.74 12.12
CA GLU A 451 -12.53 56.73 13.44
C GLU A 451 -10.99 56.95 13.38
N ALA A 452 -10.39 57.12 12.19
CA ALA A 452 -8.91 57.23 12.03
C ALA A 452 -8.32 58.62 12.37
N THR A 453 -9.14 59.57 12.83
CA THR A 453 -8.69 60.89 13.29
C THR A 453 -7.74 60.86 14.50
N LYS A 454 -7.42 59.68 15.04
CA LYS A 454 -6.48 59.46 16.16
C LYS A 454 -5.17 58.75 15.80
N LEU A 455 -4.94 58.40 14.53
CA LEU A 455 -3.68 57.75 14.14
C LEU A 455 -2.60 58.81 13.93
N ASP A 456 -1.49 58.65 14.65
CA ASP A 456 -0.31 59.49 14.55
C ASP A 456 0.23 59.40 13.11
N LYS A 457 0.00 60.45 12.31
CA LYS A 457 0.41 60.49 10.91
C LYS A 457 1.91 60.70 10.84
N GLY A 458 2.67 59.60 10.79
CA GLY A 458 4.07 59.66 10.38
C GLY A 458 4.13 60.23 8.96
N LYS A 459 4.72 61.43 8.79
CA LYS A 459 4.68 62.14 7.49
C LYS A 459 5.60 61.53 6.43
N ILE A 460 6.51 60.62 6.79
CA ILE A 460 7.56 60.14 5.90
C ILE A 460 7.89 58.68 6.26
N ILE A 461 7.89 57.78 5.27
CA ILE A 461 8.49 56.44 5.39
C ILE A 461 10.00 56.64 5.55
N PRO A 462 10.69 56.01 6.51
CA PRO A 462 12.13 56.20 6.67
C PRO A 462 12.89 55.96 5.34
N PHE A 463 13.91 56.77 5.07
CA PHE A 463 14.64 56.81 3.78
C PHE A 463 15.13 55.44 3.26
N ASP A 464 15.44 54.49 4.15
CA ASP A 464 15.86 53.14 3.74
C ASP A 464 14.70 52.20 3.39
N MET A 465 13.48 52.48 3.87
CA MET A 465 12.27 51.71 3.57
C MET A 465 11.62 52.12 2.24
N ASP A 466 11.89 53.33 1.74
CA ASP A 466 11.47 53.78 0.39
C ASP A 466 12.14 52.97 -0.74
N LYS A 467 13.22 52.23 -0.44
CA LYS A 467 13.89 51.31 -1.38
C LYS A 467 13.17 49.97 -1.51
N LEU A 468 12.27 49.62 -0.58
CA LEU A 468 11.49 48.39 -0.65
C LEU A 468 10.27 48.61 -1.55
N GLN A 469 10.11 47.76 -2.57
CA GLN A 469 8.93 47.81 -3.43
C GLN A 469 7.68 47.44 -2.62
N TYR A 470 6.69 48.33 -2.62
CA TYR A 470 5.36 48.07 -2.06
C TYR A 470 4.32 48.01 -3.17
N ILE A 471 3.24 47.27 -2.92
CA ILE A 471 2.12 47.16 -3.86
C ILE A 471 1.03 48.15 -3.45
N PRO A 472 0.67 49.11 -4.33
CA PRO A 472 -0.38 50.08 -4.05
C PRO A 472 -1.78 49.42 -4.02
N TYR A 473 -2.70 49.98 -3.23
CA TYR A 473 -4.12 49.65 -3.28
C TYR A 473 -5.02 50.89 -3.13
N SER A 474 -6.28 50.80 -3.58
CA SER A 474 -7.25 51.89 -3.51
C SER A 474 -7.94 51.97 -2.14
N ASN A 475 -8.12 53.19 -1.64
CA ASN A 475 -8.81 53.45 -0.37
C ASN A 475 -10.28 53.01 -0.39
N SER A 476 -10.97 53.13 -1.53
CA SER A 476 -12.37 52.69 -1.68
C SER A 476 -12.50 51.18 -1.91
N GLY A 477 -11.39 50.50 -2.20
CA GLY A 477 -11.32 49.10 -2.62
C GLY A 477 -10.62 48.15 -1.66
N TYR A 478 -10.18 48.59 -0.47
CA TYR A 478 -9.29 47.83 0.44
C TYR A 478 -9.54 46.31 0.43
N TYR A 479 -10.76 45.86 0.75
CA TYR A 479 -11.07 44.43 0.83
C TYR A 479 -10.85 43.67 -0.49
N ASN A 480 -11.24 44.26 -1.62
CA ASN A 480 -11.10 43.64 -2.94
C ASN A 480 -9.65 43.70 -3.44
N ASP A 481 -8.96 44.80 -3.16
CA ASP A 481 -7.57 44.99 -3.59
C ASP A 481 -6.63 44.08 -2.80
N ILE A 482 -6.78 43.98 -1.47
CA ILE A 482 -6.02 43.04 -0.65
C ILE A 482 -6.27 41.60 -1.10
N LYS A 483 -7.52 41.23 -1.41
CA LYS A 483 -7.85 39.92 -2.00
C LYS A 483 -7.07 39.68 -3.29
N SER A 484 -7.08 40.64 -4.21
CA SER A 484 -6.38 40.54 -5.50
C SER A 484 -4.87 40.42 -5.33
N ILE A 485 -4.28 41.30 -4.52
CA ILE A 485 -2.84 41.34 -4.22
C ILE A 485 -2.39 40.00 -3.64
N MET A 486 -3.09 39.47 -2.64
CA MET A 486 -2.71 38.20 -2.02
C MET A 486 -2.84 37.01 -2.97
N ARG A 487 -3.90 36.96 -3.79
CA ARG A 487 -4.12 35.87 -4.76
C ARG A 487 -3.02 35.79 -5.82
N ILE A 488 -2.38 36.91 -6.13
CA ILE A 488 -1.28 37.00 -7.10
C ILE A 488 0.06 36.71 -6.43
N ASN A 489 0.35 37.35 -5.29
CA ASN A 489 1.71 37.39 -4.74
C ASN A 489 2.02 36.25 -3.76
N ILE A 490 1.05 35.78 -2.97
CA ILE A 490 1.31 34.69 -1.99
C ILE A 490 1.74 33.39 -2.69
N PRO A 491 1.14 32.95 -3.81
CA PRO A 491 1.62 31.79 -4.54
C PRO A 491 3.09 31.91 -4.99
N GLU A 492 3.51 33.07 -5.50
CA GLU A 492 4.89 33.29 -5.95
C GLU A 492 5.88 33.33 -4.78
N ILE A 493 5.48 33.93 -3.65
CA ILE A 493 6.27 33.89 -2.41
C ILE A 493 6.43 32.45 -1.92
N VAL A 494 5.35 31.65 -1.88
CA VAL A 494 5.43 30.25 -1.46
C VAL A 494 6.35 29.43 -2.38
N LYS A 495 6.30 29.65 -3.69
CA LYS A 495 7.26 29.03 -4.63
C LYS A 495 8.71 29.41 -4.29
N LYS A 496 8.98 30.69 -4.02
CA LYS A 496 10.32 31.16 -3.64
C LYS A 496 10.82 30.52 -2.34
N ILE A 497 9.96 30.41 -1.32
CA ILE A 497 10.29 29.76 -0.04
C ILE A 497 10.51 28.26 -0.22
N SER A 498 9.71 27.59 -1.05
CA SER A 498 9.89 26.16 -1.32
C SER A 498 11.24 25.86 -1.97
N HIS A 499 11.77 26.79 -2.78
CA HIS A 499 13.08 26.68 -3.41
C HIS A 499 14.25 27.02 -2.48
N LYS A 500 14.08 27.96 -1.53
CA LYS A 500 15.13 28.39 -0.58
C LYS A 500 15.39 27.43 0.58
N LYS A 501 14.37 26.69 1.03
CA LYS A 501 14.45 25.77 2.19
C LYS A 501 14.53 24.28 1.77
N ALA A 502 14.79 24.00 0.50
CA ALA A 502 14.90 22.64 -0.05
C ALA A 502 16.36 22.26 -0.27
#